data_AF-A0AAW2TJJ9-F1
#
_entry.id   AF-A0AAW2TJJ9-F1
#
_cell.length_a   1.000
_cell.length_b   1.000
_cell.length_c   1.000
_cell.angle_alpha   90.00
_cell.angle_beta   90.00
_cell.angle_gamma   90.00
#
_symmetry.space_group_name_H-M   'P 1'
#
loop_
_entity.id
_entity.type
_entity.pdbx_description
1 polymer ?
#
loop_
_entity_poly.entity_id
_entity_poly.type
_entity_poly.pdbx_seq_one_letter_code
_entity_poly.pdbx_strand_id
1 'polypeptide(L)'
;MPYLSGLFIADANCTSFVQGTYLQDSVRAAEKRDTLMSASQVKNDLKHGEQTYLAALIEIKLDVVQKVPDEVAEVLEEFKNVFPPERPKKLPPRQAIDHVIELESGARSLA
;
A
#
# COMPACT_ATOMS: atom_id res chain seq x y z
N MET A 1 -8.98 -19.16 -2.36
CA MET A 1 -9.78 -18.25 -1.51
C MET A 1 -9.55 -16.83 -2.02
N PRO A 2 -10.38 -16.29 -2.90
CA PRO A 2 -10.02 -15.12 -3.72
C PRO A 2 -10.23 -13.76 -3.03
N TYR A 3 -10.72 -13.73 -1.78
CA TYR A 3 -11.16 -12.47 -1.16
C TYR A 3 -10.17 -11.84 -0.18
N LEU A 4 -9.10 -12.54 0.20
CA LEU A 4 -8.05 -12.02 1.10
C LEU A 4 -7.08 -11.15 0.30
N SER A 5 -7.34 -9.85 0.29
CA SER A 5 -6.64 -8.87 -0.56
C SER A 5 -5.84 -7.83 0.23
N GLY A 6 -5.72 -7.99 1.54
CA GLY A 6 -4.87 -7.12 2.35
C GLY A 6 -4.28 -7.81 3.58
N LEU A 7 -3.15 -7.29 4.04
CA LEU A 7 -2.47 -7.70 5.25
C LEU A 7 -2.54 -6.56 6.26
N PHE A 8 -3.11 -6.83 7.42
CA PHE A 8 -3.09 -5.91 8.55
C PHE A 8 -1.96 -6.28 9.49
N ILE A 9 -1.09 -5.34 9.80
CA ILE A 9 0.06 -5.51 10.68
C ILE A 9 -0.16 -4.61 11.88
N ALA A 10 -0.12 -5.18 13.08
CA ALA A 10 -0.29 -4.45 14.32
C ALA A 10 0.84 -4.72 15.30
N ASP A 11 1.23 -3.65 15.99
CA ASP A 11 2.00 -3.62 17.23
C ASP A 11 1.29 -2.66 18.21
N ALA A 12 1.70 -2.63 19.48
CA ALA A 12 1.17 -1.77 20.53
C ALA A 12 1.14 -0.28 20.17
N ASN A 13 2.01 0.16 19.25
CA ASN A 13 2.15 1.58 18.88
C ASN A 13 1.60 1.92 17.49
N CYS A 14 1.54 0.94 16.58
CA CYS A 14 1.27 1.18 15.16
C CYS A 14 0.42 0.08 14.56
N THR A 15 -0.65 0.47 13.89
CA THR A 15 -1.45 -0.41 13.03
C THR A 15 -1.31 0.06 11.60
N SER A 16 -0.88 -0.82 10.70
CA SER A 16 -0.75 -0.53 9.28
C SER A 16 -1.47 -1.57 8.43
N PHE A 17 -1.89 -1.14 7.25
CA PHE A 17 -2.57 -1.98 6.28
C PHE A 17 -1.77 -1.98 4.97
N VAL A 18 -1.48 -3.18 4.47
CA VAL A 18 -0.79 -3.38 3.21
C VAL A 18 -1.77 -4.03 2.25
N GLN A 19 -2.16 -3.30 1.21
CA GLN A 19 -2.97 -3.86 0.14
C GLN A 19 -2.17 -4.91 -0.63
N GLY A 20 -2.68 -6.12 -0.70
CA GLY A 20 -2.11 -7.20 -1.50
C GLY A 20 -2.37 -6.96 -2.98
N THR A 21 -1.32 -6.98 -3.80
CA THR A 21 -1.46 -7.00 -5.26
C THR A 21 -1.48 -8.45 -5.72
N TYR A 22 -2.52 -8.83 -6.45
CA TYR A 22 -2.58 -10.15 -7.07
C TYR A 22 -1.75 -10.12 -8.36
N LEU A 23 -0.44 -10.33 -8.27
CA LEU A 23 0.37 -10.63 -9.45
C LEU A 23 0.04 -12.07 -9.86
N GLN A 24 -0.81 -12.21 -10.88
CA GLN A 24 -0.85 -13.45 -11.66
C GLN A 24 0.43 -13.52 -12.47
N ASP A 25 1.55 -13.91 -11.88
CA ASP A 25 2.71 -14.41 -12.62
C ASP A 25 3.62 -15.25 -11.70
N SER A 26 4.10 -16.35 -12.28
CA SER A 26 4.76 -17.48 -11.63
C SER A 26 5.84 -17.11 -10.61
N VAL A 27 5.58 -17.36 -9.32
CA VAL A 27 6.64 -17.36 -8.32
C VAL A 27 7.50 -18.60 -8.56
N ARG A 28 8.70 -18.41 -9.10
CA ARG A 28 9.79 -19.38 -8.93
C ARG A 28 10.02 -19.51 -7.43
N ALA A 29 9.71 -20.68 -6.88
CA ALA A 29 9.97 -21.00 -5.48
C ALA A 29 11.47 -20.86 -5.21
N ALA A 30 11.87 -19.73 -4.63
CA ALA A 30 13.12 -19.69 -3.90
C ALA A 30 12.90 -20.55 -2.66
N GLU A 31 13.60 -21.69 -2.57
CA GLU A 31 13.66 -22.50 -1.36
C GLU A 31 14.37 -21.71 -0.25
N LYS A 32 13.64 -20.77 0.34
CA LYS A 32 13.96 -20.24 1.65
C LYS A 32 13.36 -21.22 2.65
N ARG A 33 14.16 -21.65 3.62
CA ARG A 33 13.66 -22.41 4.76
C ARG A 33 12.60 -21.56 5.44
N ASP A 34 11.33 -21.91 5.25
CA ASP A 34 10.24 -21.42 6.07
C ASP A 34 10.56 -21.85 7.50
N THR A 35 11.13 -20.92 8.26
CA THR A 35 11.46 -21.17 9.65
C THR A 35 10.14 -21.05 10.40
N LEU A 36 9.41 -22.17 10.48
CA LEU A 36 8.18 -22.28 11.23
C LEU A 36 8.50 -22.10 12.72
N MET A 37 8.06 -20.98 13.27
CA MET A 37 8.14 -20.70 14.70
C MET A 37 6.98 -21.40 15.42
N SER A 38 7.28 -22.04 16.54
CA SER A 38 6.26 -22.59 17.42
C SER A 38 5.60 -21.49 18.26
N ALA A 39 4.38 -21.73 18.74
CA ALA A 39 3.68 -20.82 19.65
C ALA A 39 4.48 -20.55 20.94
N SER A 40 5.27 -21.53 21.41
CA SER A 40 6.11 -21.40 22.60
C SER A 40 7.29 -20.45 22.39
N GLN A 41 7.91 -20.47 21.21
CA GLN A 41 8.99 -19.53 20.87
C GLN A 41 8.44 -18.11 20.82
N VAL A 42 7.35 -17.89 20.08
CA VAL A 42 6.67 -16.58 20.04
C VAL A 42 6.31 -16.07 21.43
N LYS A 43 5.80 -16.95 22.32
CA LYS A 43 5.49 -16.59 23.71
C LYS A 43 6.74 -16.17 24.51
N ASN A 44 7.87 -16.84 24.29
CA ASN A 44 9.11 -16.51 24.98
C ASN A 44 9.67 -15.20 24.44
N ASP A 45 9.75 -15.03 23.13
CA ASP A 45 10.25 -13.82 22.47
C ASP A 45 9.48 -12.59 22.96
N LEU A 46 8.14 -12.70 23.05
CA LEU A 46 7.28 -11.65 23.62
C LEU A 46 7.59 -11.32 25.08
N LYS A 47 7.94 -12.30 25.92
CA LYS A 47 8.33 -12.07 27.33
C LYS A 47 9.67 -11.37 27.46
N HIS A 48 10.57 -11.58 26.51
CA HIS A 48 11.90 -10.96 26.49
C HIS A 48 11.88 -9.57 25.84
N GLY A 49 10.71 -9.09 25.41
CA GLY A 49 10.55 -7.80 24.77
C GLY A 49 11.09 -7.78 23.34
N GLU A 50 11.22 -8.94 22.70
CA GLU A 50 11.57 -8.99 21.29
C GLU A 50 10.44 -8.43 20.42
N GLN A 51 10.81 -7.71 19.37
CA GLN A 51 9.85 -7.03 18.50
C GLN A 51 8.98 -8.07 17.77
N THR A 52 7.73 -8.17 18.18
CA THR A 52 6.78 -9.17 17.69
C THR A 52 5.58 -8.45 17.08
N TYR A 53 5.23 -8.79 15.85
CA TYR A 53 4.10 -8.19 15.14
C TYR A 53 2.96 -9.19 14.97
N LEU A 54 1.73 -8.73 15.13
CA LEU A 54 0.54 -9.49 14.75
C LEU A 54 0.18 -9.16 13.31
N ALA A 55 0.15 -10.17 12.44
CA ALA A 55 -0.27 -10.02 11.06
C ALA A 55 -1.54 -10.85 10.79
N ALA A 56 -2.58 -10.21 10.25
CA ALA A 56 -3.83 -10.86 9.88
C ALA A 56 -4.15 -10.60 8.41
N LEU A 57 -4.47 -11.67 7.67
CA LEU A 57 -5.03 -11.53 6.32
C LEU A 57 -6.49 -11.08 6.45
N ILE A 58 -6.84 -10.00 5.76
CA ILE A 58 -8.18 -9.44 5.77
C ILE A 58 -8.78 -9.51 4.37
N GLU A 59 -10.07 -9.86 4.34
CA GLU A 59 -10.89 -9.71 3.16
C GLU A 59 -11.33 -8.25 2.98
N ILE A 60 -10.92 -7.62 1.88
CA ILE A 60 -11.40 -6.28 1.53
C ILE A 60 -12.71 -6.43 0.78
N LYS A 61 -13.81 -6.02 1.40
CA LYS A 61 -15.11 -5.93 0.75
C LYS A 61 -15.28 -4.54 0.15
N LEU A 62 -15.10 -4.43 -1.17
CA LEU A 62 -15.22 -3.15 -1.89
C LEU A 62 -16.65 -2.58 -1.87
N ASP A 63 -17.66 -3.43 -1.72
CA ASP A 63 -19.08 -3.03 -1.74
C ASP A 63 -19.63 -2.62 -0.37
N VAL A 64 -18.78 -2.57 0.68
CA VAL A 64 -19.21 -2.16 2.01
C VAL A 64 -19.00 -0.66 2.18
N VAL A 65 -20.11 0.07 2.26
CA VAL A 65 -20.11 1.49 2.61
C VAL A 65 -19.89 1.62 4.12
N GLN A 66 -18.69 2.03 4.53
CA GLN A 66 -18.39 2.36 5.92
C GLN A 66 -18.72 3.83 6.18
N LYS A 67 -19.29 4.13 7.36
CA LYS A 67 -19.51 5.51 7.79
C LYS A 67 -18.15 6.19 8.00
N VAL A 68 -17.89 7.25 7.25
CA VAL A 68 -16.70 8.09 7.41
C VAL A 68 -16.87 8.92 8.70
N PRO A 69 -15.85 9.01 9.58
CA PRO A 69 -15.86 9.94 10.71
C PRO A 69 -16.06 11.39 10.26
N ASP A 70 -16.74 12.20 11.07
CA ASP A 70 -17.13 13.56 10.66
C ASP A 70 -15.90 14.44 10.37
N GLU A 71 -14.79 14.24 11.10
CA GLU A 71 -13.52 14.96 10.90
C GLU A 71 -12.88 14.67 9.54
N VAL A 72 -13.07 13.44 9.02
CA VAL A 72 -12.54 13.02 7.72
C VAL A 72 -13.51 13.39 6.60
N ALA A 73 -14.81 13.41 6.89
CA ALA A 73 -15.84 13.77 5.93
C ALA A 73 -15.67 15.20 5.39
N GLU A 74 -15.31 16.15 6.26
CA GLU A 74 -15.04 17.54 5.85
C GLU A 74 -13.88 17.61 4.84
N VAL A 75 -12.78 16.93 5.13
CA VAL A 75 -11.59 16.88 4.25
C VAL A 75 -11.92 16.20 2.92
N LEU A 76 -12.66 15.09 2.94
CA LEU A 76 -13.05 14.40 1.70
C LEU A 76 -13.95 15.27 0.82
N GLU A 77 -14.86 16.03 1.43
CA GLU A 77 -15.74 16.94 0.70
C GLU A 77 -14.95 18.13 0.10
N GLU A 78 -13.99 18.68 0.85
CA GLU A 78 -13.08 19.73 0.37
C GLU A 78 -12.28 19.26 -0.86
N PHE A 79 -11.75 18.04 -0.83
CA PHE A 79 -10.85 17.50 -1.87
C PHE A 79 -11.53 16.54 -2.87
N LYS A 80 -12.87 16.50 -2.93
CA LYS A 80 -13.61 15.59 -3.83
C LYS A 80 -13.24 15.71 -5.31
N ASN A 81 -12.72 16.87 -5.72
CA ASN A 81 -12.33 17.16 -7.10
C ASN A 81 -10.88 16.75 -7.44
N VAL A 82 -10.07 16.30 -6.46
CA VAL A 82 -8.67 15.93 -6.70
C VAL A 82 -8.55 14.63 -7.50
N PHE A 83 -9.46 13.69 -7.27
CA PHE A 83 -9.48 12.38 -7.93
C PHE A 83 -10.84 12.14 -8.59
N PRO A 84 -11.16 12.86 -9.68
CA PRO A 84 -12.40 12.65 -10.42
C PRO A 84 -12.45 11.22 -10.98
N PRO A 85 -13.63 10.60 -11.08
CA PRO A 85 -13.81 9.23 -11.56
C PRO A 85 -13.36 9.06 -13.02
N GLU A 86 -13.42 10.14 -13.80
CA GLU A 86 -12.91 10.20 -15.15
C GLU A 86 -11.61 11.00 -15.21
N ARG A 87 -10.64 10.51 -15.98
CA ARG A 87 -9.42 11.28 -16.25
C ARG A 87 -9.76 12.55 -17.03
N PRO A 88 -9.19 13.71 -16.67
CA PRO A 88 -9.34 14.93 -17.46
C PRO A 88 -8.91 14.67 -18.90
N LYS A 89 -9.78 14.97 -19.87
CA LYS A 89 -9.47 14.83 -21.31
C LYS A 89 -8.48 15.89 -21.80
N LYS A 90 -8.28 16.95 -21.02
CA LYS A 90 -7.40 18.07 -21.33
C LYS A 90 -6.13 17.95 -20.51
N LEU A 91 -5.00 18.29 -21.14
CA LEU A 91 -3.74 18.47 -20.43
C LEU A 91 -3.88 19.60 -19.40
N PRO A 92 -3.15 19.52 -18.28
CA PRO A 92 -3.05 20.65 -17.38
C PRO A 92 -2.56 21.90 -18.13
N PRO A 93 -2.92 23.10 -17.66
CA PRO A 93 -2.40 24.34 -18.22
C PRO A 93 -0.86 24.28 -18.30
N ARG A 94 -0.29 24.85 -19.37
CA ARG A 94 1.16 25.05 -19.42
C ARG A 94 1.55 25.88 -18.20
N GLN A 95 2.58 25.42 -17.49
CA GLN A 95 3.12 26.15 -16.36
C GLN A 95 3.73 27.47 -16.87
N ALA A 96 3.69 28.52 -16.05
CA ALA A 96 4.29 29.81 -16.40
C ALA A 96 5.83 29.74 -16.52
N ILE A 97 6.42 28.67 -15.98
CA ILE A 97 7.84 28.39 -16.01
C ILE A 97 8.00 27.06 -16.73
N ASP A 98 8.78 27.05 -17.80
CA ASP A 98 9.24 25.82 -18.41
C ASP A 98 10.42 25.28 -17.60
N HIS A 99 10.27 24.07 -17.07
CA HIS A 99 11.39 23.36 -16.44
C HIS A 99 12.29 22.80 -17.54
N VAL A 100 13.52 23.30 -17.62
CA VAL A 100 14.53 22.77 -18.53
C VAL A 100 15.08 21.46 -17.96
N ILE A 101 15.04 20.40 -18.75
CA ILE A 101 15.77 19.17 -18.45
C ILE A 101 17.15 19.31 -19.08
N GLU A 102 18.19 19.42 -18.25
CA GLU A 102 19.57 19.39 -18.73
C GLU A 102 19.93 17.95 -19.11
N LEU A 103 20.49 17.80 -20.31
CA LEU A 103 21.01 16.52 -20.78
C LEU A 103 22.52 16.49 -20.58
N GLU A 104 23.03 15.38 -20.07
CA GLU A 104 24.47 15.15 -20.07
C GLU A 104 25.00 15.06 -21.50
N SER A 105 26.24 15.52 -21.68
CA SER A 105 26.93 15.46 -22.98
C SER A 105 27.01 14.02 -23.48
N GLY A 106 26.40 13.75 -24.65
CA GLY A 106 26.33 12.42 -25.25
C GLY A 106 25.03 11.64 -25.01
N ALA A 107 24.08 12.19 -24.25
CA ALA A 107 22.76 11.61 -24.11
C ALA A 107 22.03 11.58 -25.47
N ARG A 108 21.56 10.39 -25.86
CA ARG A 108 20.72 10.19 -27.04
C ARG A 108 19.33 9.75 -26.60
N SER A 109 18.29 10.23 -27.30
CA SER A 109 16.96 9.65 -27.16
C SER A 109 17.01 8.19 -27.63
N LEU A 110 16.56 7.27 -26.79
CA LEU A 110 16.25 5.92 -27.24
C LEU A 110 14.95 6.00 -28.03
N ALA A 111 15.09 5.94 -29.36
CA ALA A 111 13.97 5.81 -30.30
C ALA A 111 13.59 4.34 -30.46
#